data_AF-A0A4Q3RPK2-F1
#
_entry.id   AF-A0A4Q3RPK2-F1
#
_cell.length_a   1.000
_cell.length_b   1.000
_cell.length_c   1.000
_cell.angle_alpha   90.00
_cell.angle_beta   90.00
_cell.angle_gamma   90.00
#
_symmetry.space_group_name_H-M   'P 1'
#
loop_
_entity.id
_entity.type
_entity.pdbx_description
1 polymer ?
#
loop_
_entity_poly.entity_id
_entity_poly.type
_entity_poly.pdbx_seq_one_letter_code
_entity_poly.pdbx_strand_id
1 'polypeptide(L)'
;MGTLTEIWNQYNSTRMAGDKKTANRLLPVFIKALQEENKDVIKTFVDDLCYKTLESDPVFLANNGTEVSNNEYRIQHPLFRAIILPVLAEQYLHNSALHIKWIGQLEQFFYSDEAATAAFLKQINVDGNFSTAYFLERSFRIHKSQHVVELILNRTARDIQYYLHELPVAVLAEPAVFATVLEDFSHYLKEYQYKEHWLPSLSQWEHIGYHWTSYFNRQQDYSNFIDYQHKHSLQLL
;
A
#
# COMPACT_ATOMS: atom_id res chain seq x y z
N MET A 1 30.28 23.84 1.06
CA MET A 1 29.28 22.76 0.99
C MET A 1 28.63 22.86 -0.37
N GLY A 2 28.46 21.75 -1.10
CA GLY A 2 27.72 21.79 -2.36
C GLY A 2 26.27 22.21 -2.13
N THR A 3 25.59 22.68 -3.16
CA THR A 3 24.16 22.99 -3.08
C THR A 3 23.35 21.73 -2.71
N LEU A 4 22.17 21.89 -2.10
CA LEU A 4 21.33 20.76 -1.70
C LEU A 4 21.04 19.80 -2.87
N THR A 5 20.85 20.38 -4.06
CA THR A 5 20.69 19.66 -5.34
C THR A 5 21.95 18.87 -5.72
N GLU A 6 23.15 19.42 -5.54
CA GLU A 6 24.40 18.71 -5.81
C GLU A 6 24.57 17.49 -4.89
N ILE A 7 24.28 17.63 -3.59
CA ILE A 7 24.41 16.53 -2.64
C ILE A 7 23.40 15.41 -2.97
N TRP A 8 22.16 15.77 -3.32
CA TRP A 8 21.13 14.82 -3.74
C TRP A 8 21.51 14.06 -5.02
N ASN A 9 21.95 14.80 -6.05
CA ASN A 9 22.37 14.22 -7.31
C ASN A 9 23.60 13.31 -7.15
N GLN A 10 24.55 13.71 -6.29
CA GLN A 10 25.70 12.90 -5.94
C GLN A 10 25.27 11.62 -5.19
N TYR A 11 24.33 11.72 -4.26
CA TYR A 11 23.79 10.55 -3.56
C TYR A 11 23.17 9.54 -4.53
N ASN A 12 22.29 10.00 -5.42
CA ASN A 12 21.61 9.12 -6.38
C ASN A 12 22.59 8.49 -7.37
N SER A 13 23.51 9.27 -7.95
CA SER A 13 24.50 8.75 -8.90
C SER A 13 25.45 7.72 -8.27
N THR A 14 25.93 8.00 -7.06
CA THR A 14 26.78 7.07 -6.28
C THR A 14 26.05 5.76 -6.01
N ARG A 15 24.75 5.83 -5.69
CA ARG A 15 23.94 4.65 -5.38
C ARG A 15 23.64 3.83 -6.62
N MET A 16 23.30 4.47 -7.74
CA MET A 16 23.09 3.81 -9.03
C MET A 16 24.36 3.12 -9.54
N ALA A 17 25.54 3.68 -9.24
CA ALA A 17 26.82 3.04 -9.50
C ALA A 17 27.13 1.84 -8.56
N GLY A 18 26.30 1.59 -7.55
CA GLY A 18 26.45 0.47 -6.61
C GLY A 18 27.34 0.75 -5.40
N ASP A 19 27.91 1.96 -5.24
CA ASP A 19 28.73 2.31 -4.08
C ASP A 19 27.87 2.65 -2.85
N LYS A 20 27.36 1.59 -2.21
CA LYS A 20 26.51 1.70 -1.02
C LYS A 20 27.21 2.41 0.14
N LYS A 21 28.53 2.26 0.29
CA LYS A 21 29.27 2.84 1.42
C LYS A 21 29.31 4.36 1.31
N THR A 22 29.63 4.88 0.13
CA THR A 22 29.66 6.32 -0.11
C THR A 22 28.25 6.90 -0.10
N ALA A 23 27.27 6.22 -0.71
CA ALA A 23 25.87 6.67 -0.67
C ALA A 23 25.33 6.78 0.77
N ASN A 24 25.63 5.78 1.63
CA ASN A 24 25.23 5.81 3.03
C ASN A 24 25.93 6.91 3.85
N ARG A 25 27.08 7.42 3.40
CA ARG A 25 27.75 8.58 4.01
C ARG A 25 27.13 9.90 3.54
N LEU A 26 26.67 9.98 2.29
CA LEU A 26 26.07 11.19 1.72
C LEU A 26 24.65 11.45 2.26
N LEU A 27 23.86 10.39 2.47
CA LEU A 27 22.46 10.55 2.86
C LEU A 27 22.26 11.32 4.19
N PRO A 28 22.98 11.04 5.28
CA PRO A 28 22.85 11.83 6.51
C PRO A 28 23.27 13.30 6.34
N VAL A 29 24.27 13.57 5.48
CA VAL A 29 24.71 14.94 5.17
C VAL A 29 23.59 15.68 4.43
N PHE A 30 22.97 15.04 3.44
CA PHE A 30 21.82 15.56 2.73
C PHE A 30 20.65 15.85 3.66
N ILE A 31 20.27 14.88 4.51
CA ILE A 31 19.16 15.04 5.47
C ILE A 31 19.42 16.23 6.39
N LYS A 32 20.62 16.35 6.94
CA LYS A 32 20.97 17.47 7.81
C LYS A 32 20.86 18.80 7.08
N ALA A 33 21.42 18.91 5.87
CA ALA A 33 21.31 20.12 5.06
C ALA A 33 19.84 20.48 4.75
N LEU A 34 19.02 19.48 4.40
CA LEU A 34 17.60 19.69 4.12
C LEU A 34 16.81 20.15 5.36
N GLN A 35 17.19 19.70 6.56
CA GLN A 35 16.55 20.16 7.81
C GLN A 35 16.89 21.61 8.18
N GLU A 36 17.95 22.18 7.60
CA GLU A 36 18.32 23.59 7.78
C GLU A 36 17.53 24.51 6.83
N GLU A 37 16.84 23.95 5.83
CA GLU A 37 15.97 24.68 4.91
C GLU A 37 14.62 25.06 5.54
N ASN A 38 13.91 25.98 4.89
CA ASN A 38 12.55 26.32 5.29
C ASN A 38 11.54 25.21 4.94
N LYS A 39 10.39 25.23 5.61
CA LYS A 39 9.33 24.22 5.45
C LYS A 39 8.83 24.07 4.00
N ASP A 40 8.73 25.16 3.25
CA ASP A 40 8.21 25.11 1.88
C ASP A 40 9.17 24.40 0.93
N VAL A 41 10.48 24.61 1.11
CA VAL A 41 11.52 23.88 0.37
C VAL A 41 11.48 22.39 0.69
N ILE A 42 11.38 22.05 1.99
CA ILE A 42 11.28 20.65 2.43
C ILE A 42 10.04 19.98 1.84
N LYS A 43 8.89 20.64 1.92
CA LYS A 43 7.65 20.12 1.34
C LYS A 43 7.76 19.94 -0.17
N THR A 44 8.29 20.92 -0.88
CA THR A 44 8.49 20.82 -2.35
C THR A 44 9.37 19.64 -2.72
N PHE A 45 10.43 19.38 -1.95
CA PHE A 45 11.26 18.20 -2.14
C PHE A 45 10.48 16.89 -1.90
N VAL A 46 9.69 16.80 -0.82
CA VAL A 46 8.88 15.62 -0.52
C VAL A 46 7.84 15.38 -1.63
N ASP A 47 7.17 16.42 -2.08
CA ASP A 47 6.16 16.34 -3.14
C ASP A 47 6.79 15.80 -4.44
N ASP A 48 7.92 16.36 -4.87
CA ASP A 48 8.62 15.93 -6.09
C ASP A 48 9.10 14.48 -5.98
N LEU A 49 9.67 14.10 -4.83
CA LEU A 49 10.15 12.73 -4.60
C LEU A 49 8.99 11.73 -4.59
N CYS A 50 7.92 12.02 -3.87
CA CYS A 50 6.74 11.15 -3.82
C CYS A 50 6.05 11.07 -5.19
N TYR A 51 5.93 12.17 -5.93
CA TYR A 51 5.37 12.16 -7.28
C TYR A 51 6.18 11.25 -8.22
N LYS A 52 7.51 11.38 -8.23
CA LYS A 52 8.40 10.55 -9.04
C LYS A 52 8.39 9.07 -8.67
N THR A 53 8.11 8.75 -7.40
CA THR A 53 8.20 7.38 -6.87
C THR A 53 6.87 6.64 -6.74
N LEU A 54 5.75 7.37 -6.64
CA LEU A 54 4.44 6.81 -6.29
C LEU A 54 3.34 7.08 -7.33
N GLU A 55 3.52 8.05 -8.23
CA GLU A 55 2.47 8.45 -9.19
C GLU A 55 2.53 7.68 -10.51
N SER A 56 3.69 7.12 -10.86
CA SER A 56 3.92 6.49 -12.17
C SER A 56 3.33 5.09 -12.33
N ASP A 57 2.89 4.44 -11.24
CA ASP A 57 2.33 3.09 -11.26
C ASP A 57 1.38 2.92 -10.05
N PRO A 58 0.19 2.29 -10.16
CA PRO A 58 -0.68 1.94 -9.02
C PRO A 58 -0.07 0.83 -8.13
N VAL A 59 1.19 0.98 -7.75
CA VAL A 59 1.98 -0.02 -7.04
C VAL A 59 2.29 0.50 -5.63
N PHE A 60 2.01 -0.35 -4.63
CA PHE A 60 2.54 -0.18 -3.29
C PHE A 60 4.04 -0.44 -3.30
N LEU A 61 4.85 0.47 -2.75
CA LEU A 61 6.30 0.29 -2.73
C LEU A 61 6.68 -0.94 -1.88
N ALA A 62 6.91 -2.06 -2.54
CA ALA A 62 7.40 -3.28 -1.92
C ALA A 62 8.95 -3.33 -1.97
N ASN A 63 9.61 -3.09 -0.84
CA ASN A 63 11.06 -3.14 -0.68
C ASN A 63 11.64 -4.52 -1.03
N ASN A 64 12.81 -4.42 -1.66
CA ASN A 64 13.81 -5.45 -1.97
C ASN A 64 13.62 -6.23 -3.29
N GLY A 65 12.56 -5.97 -4.06
CA GLY A 65 12.52 -6.40 -5.47
C GLY A 65 13.60 -5.71 -6.30
N THR A 66 14.12 -6.39 -7.33
CA THR A 66 15.08 -5.86 -8.31
C THR A 66 14.58 -4.58 -9.01
N GLU A 67 13.26 -4.45 -9.15
CA GLU A 67 12.59 -3.28 -9.74
C GLU A 67 12.77 -2.03 -8.87
N VAL A 68 12.66 -2.15 -7.55
CA VAL A 68 12.88 -1.05 -6.59
C VAL A 68 14.37 -0.76 -6.39
N SER A 69 15.26 -1.75 -6.60
CA SER A 69 16.71 -1.50 -6.52
C SER A 69 17.27 -0.73 -7.71
N ASN A 70 16.62 -0.81 -8.86
CA ASN A 70 17.07 -0.20 -10.11
C ASN A 70 16.40 1.15 -10.41
N ASN A 71 15.45 1.58 -9.57
CA ASN A 71 14.78 2.87 -9.76
C ASN A 71 15.72 4.03 -9.36
N GLU A 72 15.80 5.04 -10.23
CA GLU A 72 16.63 6.23 -10.04
C GLU A 72 16.26 7.00 -8.76
N TYR A 73 14.97 7.00 -8.42
CA TYR A 73 14.43 7.64 -7.23
C TYR A 73 13.94 6.57 -6.26
N ARG A 74 14.53 6.52 -5.06
CA ARG A 74 14.14 5.59 -4.00
C ARG A 74 14.08 6.28 -2.65
N ILE A 75 13.00 6.02 -1.93
CA ILE A 75 12.86 6.45 -0.54
C ILE A 75 13.64 5.49 0.36
N GLN A 76 14.57 6.00 1.17
CA GLN A 76 15.29 5.23 2.20
C GLN A 76 14.69 5.49 3.58
N HIS A 77 14.74 4.51 4.50
CA HIS A 77 14.22 4.66 5.87
C HIS A 77 14.72 5.92 6.60
N PRO A 78 16.03 6.29 6.56
CA PRO A 78 16.48 7.52 7.21
C PRO A 78 15.82 8.78 6.64
N LEU A 79 15.66 8.85 5.31
CA LEU A 79 15.00 9.97 4.64
C LEU A 79 13.50 10.01 4.95
N PHE A 80 12.86 8.83 4.93
CA PHE A 80 11.46 8.68 5.28
C PHE A 80 11.20 9.22 6.68
N ARG A 81 11.94 8.73 7.68
CA ARG A 81 11.73 9.08 9.08
C ARG A 81 12.05 10.54 9.39
N ALA A 82 13.14 11.07 8.84
CA ALA A 82 13.64 12.39 9.23
C ALA A 82 12.99 13.55 8.47
N ILE A 83 12.48 13.31 7.24
CA ILE A 83 12.01 14.35 6.32
C ILE A 83 10.57 14.09 5.87
N ILE A 84 10.31 12.94 5.25
CA ILE A 84 9.02 12.67 4.59
C ILE A 84 7.90 12.53 5.63
N LEU A 85 8.10 11.71 6.66
CA LEU A 85 7.09 11.40 7.67
C LEU A 85 6.57 12.65 8.41
N PRO A 86 7.42 13.61 8.86
CA PRO A 86 6.96 14.88 9.40
C PRO A 86 6.08 15.69 8.44
N VAL A 87 6.46 15.78 7.15
CA VAL A 87 5.66 16.48 6.13
C VAL A 87 4.32 15.79 5.93
N LEU A 88 4.30 14.46 5.81
CA LEU A 88 3.08 13.68 5.67
C LEU A 88 2.14 13.87 6.87
N ALA A 89 2.66 13.91 8.09
CA ALA A 89 1.88 14.16 9.29
C ALA A 89 1.25 15.56 9.30
N GLU A 90 2.03 16.60 8.95
CA GLU A 90 1.52 17.96 8.82
C GLU A 90 0.45 18.04 7.74
N GLN A 91 0.67 17.44 6.57
CA GLN A 91 -0.28 17.48 5.45
C GLN A 91 -1.54 16.64 5.69
N TYR A 92 -1.45 15.56 6.46
CA TYR A 92 -2.62 14.82 6.93
C TYR A 92 -3.55 15.70 7.76
N LEU A 93 -3.00 16.47 8.71
CA LEU A 93 -3.76 17.38 9.56
C LEU A 93 -4.42 18.52 8.76
N HIS A 94 -3.85 18.88 7.60
CA HIS A 94 -4.44 19.82 6.65
C HIS A 94 -5.42 19.17 5.65
N ASN A 95 -5.78 17.90 5.84
CA ASN A 95 -6.67 17.14 4.94
C ASN A 95 -6.20 17.10 3.48
N SER A 96 -4.89 17.00 3.24
CA SER A 96 -4.39 16.86 1.88
C SER A 96 -4.63 15.45 1.34
N ALA A 97 -5.60 15.28 0.44
CA ALA A 97 -5.94 13.98 -0.16
C ALA A 97 -4.72 13.28 -0.77
N LEU A 98 -3.86 14.04 -1.47
CA LEU A 98 -2.66 13.52 -2.11
C LEU A 98 -1.66 12.91 -1.11
N HIS A 99 -1.35 13.63 -0.02
CA HIS A 99 -0.40 13.13 0.98
C HIS A 99 -1.00 11.97 1.78
N ILE A 100 -2.31 11.98 2.03
CA ILE A 100 -3.02 10.87 2.67
C ILE A 100 -2.94 9.61 1.78
N LYS A 101 -3.08 9.75 0.45
CA LYS A 101 -2.84 8.65 -0.49
C LYS A 101 -1.42 8.11 -0.35
N TRP A 102 -0.42 8.98 -0.35
CA TRP A 102 0.99 8.59 -0.22
C TRP A 102 1.28 7.87 1.11
N ILE A 103 0.66 8.28 2.21
CA ILE A 103 0.75 7.55 3.49
C ILE A 103 0.32 6.09 3.30
N GLY A 104 -0.81 5.84 2.62
CA GLY A 104 -1.26 4.48 2.29
C GLY A 104 -0.28 3.71 1.40
N GLN A 105 0.27 4.34 0.36
CA GLN A 105 1.22 3.68 -0.56
C GLN A 105 2.58 3.35 0.07
N LEU A 106 2.94 4.01 1.18
CA LEU A 106 4.19 3.83 1.91
C LEU A 106 4.09 2.78 3.04
N GLU A 107 3.11 1.88 2.98
CA GLU A 107 2.76 0.91 4.04
C GLU A 107 3.97 0.17 4.65
N GLN A 108 4.95 -0.20 3.82
CA GLN A 108 6.11 -0.93 4.28
C GLN A 108 7.00 -0.15 5.24
N PHE A 109 7.09 1.17 5.08
CA PHE A 109 7.84 1.99 6.03
C PHE A 109 7.18 1.94 7.40
N PHE A 110 5.85 1.89 7.45
CA PHE A 110 5.10 1.81 8.69
C PHE A 110 5.19 0.42 9.35
N TYR A 111 5.26 -0.65 8.56
CA TYR A 111 5.44 -2.02 9.10
C TYR A 111 6.88 -2.32 9.55
N SER A 112 7.87 -1.54 9.11
CA SER A 112 9.29 -1.77 9.41
C SER A 112 9.80 -1.11 10.70
N ASP A 113 9.13 -0.08 11.20
CA ASP A 113 9.55 0.73 12.36
C ASP A 113 8.32 1.04 13.25
N GLU A 114 7.97 0.09 14.11
CA GLU A 114 6.79 0.16 14.99
C GLU A 114 6.78 1.43 15.85
N ALA A 115 7.94 1.83 16.38
CA ALA A 115 8.07 3.00 17.24
C ALA A 115 7.78 4.29 16.47
N ALA A 116 8.31 4.44 15.25
CA ALA A 116 8.01 5.58 14.39
C ALA A 116 6.52 5.61 13.98
N THR A 117 5.94 4.45 13.67
CA THR A 117 4.53 4.31 13.31
C THR A 117 3.60 4.71 14.46
N ALA A 118 3.85 4.21 15.66
CA ALA A 118 3.05 4.58 16.84
C ALA A 118 3.12 6.09 17.14
N ALA A 119 4.31 6.69 17.02
CA ALA A 119 4.48 8.14 17.19
C ALA A 119 3.73 8.93 16.12
N PHE A 120 3.79 8.50 14.86
CA PHE A 120 3.07 9.11 13.75
C PHE A 120 1.54 9.04 13.97
N LEU A 121 0.99 7.85 14.22
CA LEU A 121 -0.46 7.66 14.42
C LEU A 121 -0.98 8.51 15.58
N LYS A 122 -0.22 8.59 16.68
CA LYS A 122 -0.52 9.48 17.80
C LYS A 122 -0.52 10.96 17.39
N GLN A 123 0.48 11.39 16.61
CA GLN A 123 0.56 12.78 16.13
C GLN A 123 -0.64 13.17 15.28
N ILE A 124 -1.17 12.24 14.47
CA ILE A 124 -2.31 12.48 13.58
C ILE A 124 -3.66 12.10 14.20
N ASN A 125 -3.69 11.73 15.49
CA ASN A 125 -4.87 11.30 16.24
C ASN A 125 -5.64 10.13 15.58
N VAL A 126 -4.91 9.09 15.18
CA VAL A 126 -5.48 7.84 14.69
C VAL A 126 -5.20 6.74 15.71
N ASP A 127 -6.26 6.11 16.20
CA ASP A 127 -6.17 5.02 17.18
C ASP A 127 -5.86 3.69 16.50
N GLY A 128 -5.15 2.81 17.21
CA GLY A 128 -4.87 1.44 16.77
C GLY A 128 -3.60 1.31 15.91
N ASN A 129 -3.63 0.31 15.02
CA ASN A 129 -2.50 -0.05 14.15
C ASN A 129 -2.59 0.65 12.79
N PHE A 130 -1.46 0.76 12.09
CA PHE A 130 -1.43 1.28 10.74
C PHE A 130 -2.28 0.42 9.80
N SER A 131 -3.23 1.05 9.12
CA SER A 131 -4.10 0.42 8.12
C SER A 131 -4.02 1.18 6.80
N THR A 132 -3.46 0.55 5.77
CA THR A 132 -3.41 1.08 4.41
C THR A 132 -4.81 1.49 3.91
N ALA A 133 -5.82 0.63 4.14
CA ALA A 133 -7.20 0.88 3.77
C ALA A 133 -7.72 2.20 4.37
N TYR A 134 -7.52 2.42 5.67
CA TYR A 134 -7.96 3.64 6.36
C TYR A 134 -7.49 4.92 5.63
N PHE A 135 -6.21 4.98 5.26
CA PHE A 135 -5.66 6.16 4.60
C PHE A 135 -6.18 6.32 3.16
N LEU A 136 -6.21 5.24 2.37
CA LEU A 136 -6.72 5.32 1.00
C LEU A 136 -8.20 5.72 0.95
N GLU A 137 -9.04 5.14 1.81
CA GLU A 137 -10.45 5.52 1.91
C GLU A 137 -10.63 6.98 2.34
N ARG A 138 -9.84 7.44 3.32
CA ARG A 138 -9.86 8.84 3.75
C ARG A 138 -9.47 9.77 2.60
N SER A 139 -8.43 9.44 1.85
CA SER A 139 -8.02 10.19 0.65
C SER A 139 -9.17 10.28 -0.35
N PHE A 140 -9.81 9.15 -0.67
CA PHE A 140 -10.95 9.09 -1.59
C PHE A 140 -12.15 9.91 -1.13
N ARG A 141 -12.45 9.89 0.19
CA ARG A 141 -13.52 10.71 0.78
C ARG A 141 -13.28 12.22 0.64
N ILE A 142 -12.02 12.66 0.68
CA ILE A 142 -11.65 14.06 0.48
C ILE A 142 -11.68 14.42 -1.01
N HIS A 143 -11.12 13.56 -1.86
CA HIS A 143 -11.06 13.76 -3.30
C HIS A 143 -11.30 12.43 -4.04
N LYS A 144 -12.38 12.36 -4.82
CA LYS A 144 -12.82 11.17 -5.56
C LYS A 144 -11.93 10.85 -6.77
N SER A 145 -10.67 10.56 -6.53
CA SER A 145 -9.69 10.21 -7.56
C SER A 145 -9.84 8.76 -8.00
N GLN A 146 -9.90 8.54 -9.32
CA GLN A 146 -9.93 7.20 -9.92
C GLN A 146 -8.69 6.38 -9.58
N HIS A 147 -7.53 7.03 -9.50
CA HIS A 147 -6.28 6.38 -9.13
C HIS A 147 -6.31 5.88 -7.67
N VAL A 148 -6.98 6.60 -6.76
CA VAL A 148 -7.15 6.12 -5.37
C VAL A 148 -8.09 4.92 -5.31
N VAL A 149 -9.18 4.92 -6.09
CA VAL A 149 -10.07 3.76 -6.19
C VAL A 149 -9.34 2.55 -6.76
N GLU A 150 -8.52 2.75 -7.80
CA GLU A 150 -7.68 1.69 -8.37
C GLU A 150 -6.71 1.11 -7.34
N LEU A 151 -6.06 1.95 -6.52
CA LEU A 151 -5.19 1.50 -5.43
C LEU A 151 -5.96 0.66 -4.38
N ILE A 152 -7.17 1.08 -4.01
CA ILE A 152 -8.04 0.33 -3.09
C ILE A 152 -8.38 -1.03 -3.69
N LEU A 153 -8.88 -1.06 -4.94
CA LEU A 153 -9.24 -2.30 -5.64
C LEU A 153 -8.05 -3.25 -5.75
N ASN A 154 -6.88 -2.76 -6.15
CA ASN A 154 -5.66 -3.57 -6.24
C ASN A 154 -5.24 -4.14 -4.89
N ARG A 155 -5.34 -3.37 -3.80
CA ARG A 155 -5.02 -3.85 -2.45
C ARG A 155 -6.00 -4.94 -2.00
N THR A 156 -7.29 -4.70 -2.15
CA THR A 156 -8.35 -5.65 -1.79
C THR A 156 -8.27 -6.92 -2.63
N ALA A 157 -7.96 -6.81 -3.93
CA ALA A 157 -7.71 -7.98 -4.79
C ALA A 157 -6.53 -8.83 -4.29
N ARG A 158 -5.45 -8.21 -3.79
CA ARG A 158 -4.33 -8.93 -3.17
C ARG A 158 -4.76 -9.66 -1.88
N ASP A 159 -5.61 -9.04 -1.07
CA ASP A 159 -6.15 -9.68 0.14
C ASP A 159 -7.04 -10.89 -0.23
N ILE A 160 -7.89 -10.75 -1.26
CA ILE A 160 -8.69 -11.86 -1.78
C ILE A 160 -7.79 -12.99 -2.31
N GLN A 161 -6.78 -12.66 -3.11
CA GLN A 161 -5.81 -13.65 -3.59
C GLN A 161 -5.10 -14.37 -2.44
N TYR A 162 -4.74 -13.64 -1.38
CA TYR A 162 -4.19 -14.24 -0.18
C TYR A 162 -5.21 -15.16 0.50
N TYR A 163 -6.49 -14.81 0.62
CA TYR A 163 -7.47 -15.74 1.20
C TYR A 163 -7.68 -17.00 0.36
N LEU A 164 -7.49 -16.91 -0.95
CA LEU A 164 -7.72 -17.99 -1.90
C LEU A 164 -6.46 -18.81 -2.23
N HIS A 165 -5.29 -18.50 -1.65
CA HIS A 165 -4.03 -19.13 -2.09
C HIS A 165 -3.93 -20.63 -1.77
N GLU A 166 -4.73 -21.12 -0.84
CA GLU A 166 -4.81 -22.54 -0.48
C GLU A 166 -5.95 -23.27 -1.21
N LEU A 167 -6.63 -22.64 -2.17
CA LEU A 167 -7.60 -23.37 -2.99
C LEU A 167 -6.91 -24.48 -3.80
N PRO A 168 -7.58 -25.64 -4.01
CA PRO A 168 -8.96 -25.95 -3.59
C PRO A 168 -9.09 -26.49 -2.16
N VAL A 169 -8.00 -26.53 -1.36
CA VAL A 169 -7.99 -27.13 -0.02
C VAL A 169 -8.85 -26.33 0.95
N ALA A 170 -8.70 -25.00 0.98
CA ALA A 170 -9.44 -24.13 1.89
C ALA A 170 -9.43 -22.68 1.40
N VAL A 171 -10.32 -21.88 1.99
CA VAL A 171 -10.22 -20.42 2.00
C VAL A 171 -9.69 -20.01 3.37
N LEU A 172 -8.64 -19.18 3.42
CA LEU A 172 -7.96 -18.78 4.66
C LEU A 172 -8.65 -17.64 5.42
N ALA A 173 -9.93 -17.41 5.15
CA ALA A 173 -10.77 -16.47 5.86
C ALA A 173 -12.06 -17.16 6.28
N GLU A 174 -12.59 -16.79 7.43
CA GLU A 174 -13.97 -17.16 7.79
C GLU A 174 -14.95 -16.60 6.74
N PRO A 175 -16.07 -17.27 6.46
CA PRO A 175 -17.03 -16.82 5.46
C PRO A 175 -17.49 -15.37 5.63
N ALA A 176 -17.73 -14.93 6.87
CA ALA A 176 -18.14 -13.55 7.15
C ALA A 176 -17.05 -12.53 6.79
N VAL A 177 -15.78 -12.82 7.11
CA VAL A 177 -14.65 -11.95 6.77
C VAL A 177 -14.48 -11.87 5.26
N PHE A 178 -14.54 -13.01 4.56
CA PHE A 178 -14.43 -13.04 3.10
C PHE A 178 -15.58 -12.28 2.43
N ALA A 179 -16.81 -12.43 2.93
CA ALA A 179 -17.98 -11.70 2.43
C ALA A 179 -17.80 -10.18 2.56
N THR A 180 -17.37 -9.68 3.73
CA THR A 180 -17.10 -8.24 3.92
C THR A 180 -16.08 -7.72 2.91
N VAL A 181 -15.00 -8.46 2.66
CA VAL A 181 -13.96 -8.06 1.71
C VAL A 181 -14.51 -7.98 0.28
N LEU A 182 -15.40 -8.90 -0.11
CA LEU A 182 -16.08 -8.85 -1.41
C LEU A 182 -17.07 -7.68 -1.50
N GLU A 183 -17.80 -7.39 -0.42
CA GLU A 183 -18.70 -6.24 -0.34
C GLU A 183 -17.94 -4.92 -0.49
N ASP A 184 -16.81 -4.77 0.20
CA ASP A 184 -15.93 -3.61 0.08
C ASP A 184 -15.38 -3.46 -1.35
N PHE A 185 -14.90 -4.57 -1.94
CA PHE A 185 -14.43 -4.57 -3.33
C PHE A 185 -15.54 -4.12 -4.30
N SER A 186 -16.72 -4.71 -4.16
CA SER A 186 -17.89 -4.41 -4.99
C SER A 186 -18.40 -2.98 -4.81
N HIS A 187 -18.27 -2.41 -3.60
CA HIS A 187 -18.55 -1.01 -3.31
C HIS A 187 -17.61 -0.08 -4.10
N TYR A 188 -16.30 -0.26 -3.98
CA TYR A 188 -15.34 0.59 -4.68
C TYR A 188 -15.36 0.38 -6.19
N LEU A 189 -15.66 -0.83 -6.67
CA LEU A 189 -15.74 -1.12 -8.09
C LEU A 189 -16.85 -0.32 -8.79
N LYS A 190 -17.95 0.00 -8.08
CA LYS A 190 -19.03 0.84 -8.61
C LYS A 190 -18.57 2.28 -8.88
N GLU A 191 -17.60 2.76 -8.12
CA GLU A 191 -17.02 4.11 -8.26
C GLU A 191 -15.89 4.17 -9.30
N TYR A 192 -15.43 3.01 -9.80
CA TYR A 192 -14.32 2.90 -10.74
C TYR A 192 -14.78 2.95 -12.20
N GLN A 193 -14.12 3.76 -13.02
CA GLN A 193 -14.49 4.00 -14.42
C GLN A 193 -14.22 2.82 -15.35
N TYR A 194 -13.22 2.00 -15.04
CA TYR A 194 -12.80 0.87 -15.88
C TYR A 194 -13.21 -0.48 -15.27
N LYS A 195 -14.33 -0.52 -14.55
CA LYS A 195 -14.77 -1.68 -13.78
C LYS A 195 -14.91 -2.98 -14.57
N GLU A 196 -15.10 -2.91 -15.88
CA GLU A 196 -15.30 -4.05 -16.78
C GLU A 196 -14.17 -5.07 -16.66
N HIS A 197 -12.93 -4.63 -16.39
CA HIS A 197 -11.79 -5.53 -16.27
C HIS A 197 -11.80 -6.38 -14.99
N TRP A 198 -12.53 -5.95 -13.95
CA TRP A 198 -12.63 -6.63 -12.66
C TRP A 198 -13.88 -7.50 -12.54
N LEU A 199 -14.93 -7.24 -13.32
CA LEU A 199 -16.20 -7.97 -13.23
C LEU A 199 -16.03 -9.50 -13.30
N PRO A 200 -15.22 -10.07 -14.22
CA PRO A 200 -15.02 -11.52 -14.25
C PRO A 200 -14.40 -12.08 -12.96
N SER A 201 -13.39 -11.39 -12.42
CA SER A 201 -12.75 -11.79 -11.16
C SER A 201 -13.71 -11.70 -9.99
N LEU A 202 -14.48 -10.61 -9.89
CA LEU A 202 -15.48 -10.45 -8.84
C LEU A 202 -16.53 -11.57 -8.88
N SER A 203 -17.08 -11.88 -10.05
CA SER A 203 -18.05 -12.98 -10.19
C SER A 203 -17.47 -14.34 -9.78
N GLN A 204 -16.20 -14.61 -10.12
CA GLN A 204 -15.51 -15.82 -9.67
C GLN A 204 -15.35 -15.85 -8.14
N TRP A 205 -14.91 -14.75 -7.53
CA TRP A 205 -14.72 -14.67 -6.09
C TRP A 205 -16.03 -14.79 -5.31
N GLU A 206 -17.11 -14.17 -5.80
CA GLU A 206 -18.46 -14.31 -5.24
C GLU A 206 -18.94 -15.77 -5.29
N HIS A 207 -18.69 -16.47 -6.42
CA HIS A 207 -19.02 -17.88 -6.56
C HIS A 207 -18.25 -18.74 -5.55
N ILE A 208 -16.95 -18.50 -5.38
CA ILE A 208 -16.12 -19.16 -4.36
C ILE A 208 -16.66 -18.87 -2.95
N GLY A 209 -16.95 -17.61 -2.64
CA GLY A 209 -17.45 -17.19 -1.33
C GLY A 209 -18.79 -17.85 -0.96
N TYR A 210 -19.70 -17.98 -1.94
CA TYR A 210 -20.96 -18.71 -1.77
C TYR A 210 -20.73 -20.18 -1.37
N HIS A 211 -19.85 -20.86 -2.09
CA HIS A 211 -19.55 -22.26 -1.85
C HIS A 211 -18.77 -22.49 -0.56
N TRP A 212 -17.85 -21.58 -0.23
CA TRP A 212 -17.14 -21.59 1.04
C TRP A 212 -18.11 -21.46 2.23
N THR A 213 -19.04 -20.51 2.16
CA THR A 213 -20.09 -20.33 3.18
C THR A 213 -20.97 -21.58 3.31
N SER A 214 -21.36 -22.16 2.18
CA SER A 214 -22.20 -23.35 2.13
C SER A 214 -21.52 -24.58 2.75
N TYR A 215 -20.24 -24.78 2.45
CA TYR A 215 -19.42 -25.81 3.09
C TYR A 215 -19.29 -25.56 4.60
N PHE A 216 -18.96 -24.32 4.99
CA PHE A 216 -18.75 -23.97 6.40
C PHE A 216 -19.98 -24.25 7.27
N ASN A 217 -21.19 -23.94 6.77
CA ASN A 217 -22.45 -24.19 7.48
C ASN A 217 -22.85 -25.67 7.55
N ARG A 218 -22.19 -26.54 6.77
CA ARG A 218 -22.52 -27.96 6.64
C ARG A 218 -21.28 -28.83 6.79
N GLN A 219 -20.27 -28.37 7.54
CA GLN A 219 -18.98 -29.08 7.65
C GLN A 219 -19.13 -30.53 8.09
N GLN A 220 -20.14 -30.85 8.90
CA GLN A 220 -20.44 -32.22 9.32
C GLN A 220 -20.84 -33.16 8.16
N ASP A 221 -21.29 -32.64 7.03
CA ASP A 221 -21.71 -33.41 5.85
C ASP A 221 -20.52 -33.77 4.92
N TYR A 222 -19.32 -33.23 5.21
CA TYR A 222 -18.14 -33.28 4.35
C TYR A 222 -16.87 -33.60 5.15
N SER A 223 -15.92 -34.30 4.54
CA SER A 223 -14.62 -34.56 5.20
C SER A 223 -13.68 -33.35 5.17
N ASN A 224 -13.77 -32.54 4.11
CA ASN A 224 -13.05 -31.29 3.89
C ASN A 224 -13.68 -30.52 2.71
N PHE A 225 -13.12 -29.36 2.35
CA PHE A 225 -13.66 -28.54 1.27
C PHE A 225 -13.48 -29.16 -0.13
N ILE A 226 -12.48 -30.03 -0.31
CA ILE A 226 -12.28 -30.77 -1.57
C ILE A 226 -13.41 -31.80 -1.77
N ASP A 227 -13.79 -32.54 -0.71
CA ASP A 227 -14.92 -33.46 -0.73
C ASP A 227 -16.24 -32.73 -1.04
N TYR A 228 -16.43 -31.54 -0.47
CA TYR A 228 -17.55 -30.65 -0.83
C TYR A 228 -17.55 -30.32 -2.33
N GLN A 229 -16.42 -29.87 -2.88
CA GLN A 229 -16.31 -29.53 -4.30
C GLN A 229 -16.60 -30.73 -5.21
N HIS A 230 -16.09 -31.92 -4.89
CA HIS A 230 -16.37 -33.13 -5.67
C HIS A 230 -17.85 -33.53 -5.64
N LYS A 231 -18.48 -33.55 -4.46
CA LYS A 231 -19.90 -33.92 -4.32
C LYS A 231 -20.83 -32.97 -5.07
N HIS A 232 -20.43 -31.71 -5.25
CA HIS A 232 -21.20 -30.69 -5.97
C HIS A 232 -20.69 -30.44 -7.39
N SER A 233 -19.72 -31.22 -7.89
CA SER A 233 -19.13 -31.06 -9.24
C SER A 233 -18.62 -29.63 -9.51
N LEU A 234 -18.01 -29.01 -8.52
CA LEU A 234 -17.49 -27.63 -8.61
C LEU A 234 -16.06 -27.61 -9.14
N GLN A 235 -15.77 -26.64 -10.00
CA GLN A 235 -14.42 -26.28 -10.45
C GLN A 235 -14.17 -24.83 -10.04
N LEU A 236 -13.60 -24.64 -8.84
CA LEU A 236 -13.37 -23.30 -8.27
C LEU A 236 -12.02 -22.69 -8.68
N LEU A 237 -11.17 -23.44 -9.40
CA LEU A 237 -9.97 -23.00 -10.13
C LEU A 237 -9.72 -23.94 -11.32
#